data_AF-A0A7X1W703-F1
#
_entry.id   AF-A0A7X1W703-F1
#
_cell.length_a   1.000
_cell.length_b   1.000
_cell.length_c   1.000
_cell.angle_alpha   90.00
_cell.angle_beta   90.00
_cell.angle_gamma   90.00
#
_symmetry.space_group_name_H-M   'P 1'
#
loop_
_entity.id
_entity.type
_entity.pdbx_description
1 polymer ?
#
loop_
_entity_poly.entity_id
_entity_poly.type
_entity_poly.pdbx_seq_one_letter_code
_entity_poly.pdbx_strand_id
1 'polypeptide(L)'
;MTSRSPAVRQRAPLLLSSTQWAQKEALAYVSAIYEEQFASLTLEQKKRYPELFKRCEQSLKNLDQELKRLKDTFKTTHLAQLKSELKTLLGVDIDPEKARIYTRYREEVEEDFIEYLARLRGDKSATQAPTFRPTPSRTPRALDESKFKEHLKSVSLWDAACENFSYRTDSLLLKPFSYEQASFIDYNSDLTGHPAGPFIAIVRTLDLGTQLKATLDAAVGPGGSLHQRAEEVVSSCFEFE
;
A
#
# COMPACT_ATOMS: atom_id res chain seq x y z
N MET A 1 -59.33 -66.42 -4.46
CA MET A 1 -57.86 -66.31 -4.55
C MET A 1 -57.49 -64.85 -4.68
N THR A 2 -56.84 -64.31 -3.67
CA THR A 2 -56.49 -62.90 -3.49
C THR A 2 -55.10 -62.62 -4.08
N SER A 3 -54.97 -61.65 -5.00
CA SER A 3 -53.69 -61.04 -5.33
C SER A 3 -53.69 -59.59 -4.86
N ARG A 4 -52.91 -59.36 -3.79
CA ARG A 4 -52.59 -58.04 -3.23
C ARG A 4 -51.67 -57.31 -4.21
N SER A 5 -52.11 -56.17 -4.72
CA SER A 5 -51.19 -55.12 -5.17
C SER A 5 -50.42 -54.60 -3.94
N PRO A 6 -49.09 -54.40 -4.01
CA PRO A 6 -48.37 -53.81 -2.90
C PRO A 6 -48.75 -52.34 -2.81
N ALA A 7 -49.24 -51.92 -1.64
CA ALA A 7 -49.42 -50.52 -1.33
C ALA A 7 -48.05 -49.83 -1.34
N VAL A 8 -47.79 -49.02 -2.37
CA VAL A 8 -46.70 -48.04 -2.35
C VAL A 8 -47.03 -47.08 -1.22
N ARG A 9 -46.34 -47.21 -0.09
CA ARG A 9 -46.38 -46.20 0.97
C ARG A 9 -45.84 -44.91 0.38
N GLN A 10 -46.72 -44.01 -0.03
CA GLN A 10 -46.37 -42.61 -0.22
C GLN A 10 -45.87 -42.11 1.14
N ARG A 11 -44.55 -42.06 1.33
CA ARG A 11 -43.98 -41.26 2.41
C ARG A 11 -44.46 -39.84 2.15
N ALA A 12 -45.13 -39.24 3.14
CA ALA A 12 -45.41 -37.80 3.12
C ALA A 12 -44.11 -37.09 2.73
N PRO A 13 -44.13 -36.11 1.81
CA PRO A 13 -42.94 -35.38 1.44
C PRO A 13 -42.34 -34.80 2.73
N LEU A 14 -41.03 -34.99 2.93
CA LEU A 14 -40.30 -34.37 4.03
C LEU A 14 -40.65 -32.89 4.01
N LEU A 15 -41.37 -32.42 5.05
CA LEU A 15 -41.71 -31.01 5.21
C LEU A 15 -40.39 -30.27 5.37
N LEU A 16 -39.96 -29.64 4.28
CA LEU A 16 -38.77 -28.81 4.26
C LEU A 16 -38.98 -27.65 5.23
N SER A 17 -37.92 -27.24 5.93
CA SER A 17 -37.98 -26.01 6.71
C SER A 17 -38.32 -24.82 5.81
N SER A 18 -38.89 -23.74 6.37
CA SER A 18 -39.17 -22.51 5.61
C SER A 18 -37.94 -22.00 4.85
N THR A 19 -36.75 -22.15 5.42
CA THR A 19 -35.47 -21.82 4.80
C THR A 19 -35.14 -22.70 3.59
N GLN A 20 -35.39 -24.02 3.68
CA GLN A 20 -35.19 -24.95 2.57
C GLN A 20 -36.23 -24.72 1.44
N TRP A 21 -37.45 -24.34 1.80
CA TRP A 21 -38.48 -23.93 0.84
C TRP A 21 -38.09 -22.68 0.07
N ALA A 22 -37.67 -21.63 0.78
CA ALA A 22 -37.20 -20.39 0.18
C ALA A 22 -35.98 -20.61 -0.74
N GLN A 23 -35.05 -21.48 -0.35
CA GLN A 23 -33.91 -21.85 -1.20
C GLN A 23 -34.35 -22.58 -2.48
N LYS A 24 -35.32 -23.50 -2.40
CA LYS A 24 -35.86 -24.19 -3.58
C LYS A 24 -36.59 -23.23 -4.51
N GLU A 25 -37.38 -22.31 -3.97
CA GLU A 25 -38.10 -21.32 -4.75
C GLU A 25 -37.15 -20.34 -5.44
N ALA A 26 -36.11 -19.88 -4.73
CA ALA A 26 -35.04 -19.07 -5.31
C ALA A 26 -34.31 -19.81 -6.44
N LEU A 27 -33.97 -21.10 -6.24
CA LEU A 27 -33.36 -21.92 -7.29
C LEU A 27 -34.29 -22.11 -8.50
N ALA A 28 -35.57 -22.36 -8.26
CA ALA A 28 -36.56 -22.49 -9.33
C ALA A 28 -36.68 -21.20 -10.15
N TYR A 29 -36.74 -20.05 -9.47
CA TYR A 29 -36.78 -18.74 -10.11
C TYR A 29 -35.52 -18.46 -10.95
N VAL A 30 -34.33 -18.73 -10.41
CA VAL A 30 -33.06 -18.60 -11.15
C VAL A 30 -33.02 -19.55 -12.35
N SER A 31 -33.52 -20.78 -12.20
CA SER A 31 -33.56 -21.76 -13.30
C SER A 31 -34.51 -21.33 -14.42
N ALA A 32 -35.66 -20.74 -14.08
CA ALA A 32 -36.61 -20.23 -15.07
C ALA A 32 -36.01 -19.07 -15.88
N ILE A 33 -35.35 -18.12 -15.19
CA ILE A 33 -34.62 -17.03 -15.85
C ILE A 33 -33.53 -17.59 -16.76
N TYR A 34 -32.78 -18.60 -16.28
CA TYR A 34 -31.73 -19.22 -17.08
C TYR A 34 -32.29 -19.88 -18.35
N GLU A 35 -33.40 -20.61 -18.26
CA GLU A 35 -34.02 -21.24 -19.42
C GLU A 35 -34.55 -20.21 -20.42
N GLU A 36 -35.11 -19.10 -19.95
CA GLU A 36 -35.63 -18.01 -20.78
C GLU A 36 -34.49 -17.26 -21.49
N GLN A 37 -33.45 -16.84 -20.75
CA GLN A 37 -32.33 -16.07 -21.30
C GLN A 37 -31.47 -16.89 -22.28
N PHE A 38 -31.35 -18.20 -22.05
CA PHE A 38 -30.58 -19.10 -22.90
C PHE A 38 -31.47 -19.89 -23.86
N ALA A 39 -32.74 -19.51 -24.08
CA ALA A 39 -33.72 -20.29 -24.85
C ALA A 39 -33.24 -20.63 -26.29
N SER A 40 -32.46 -19.75 -26.92
CA SER A 40 -31.91 -19.91 -28.27
C SER A 40 -30.68 -20.83 -28.35
N LEU A 41 -30.09 -21.21 -27.21
CA LEU A 41 -28.85 -21.98 -27.16
C LEU A 41 -29.12 -23.48 -27.01
N THR A 42 -28.27 -24.27 -27.65
CA THR A 42 -28.28 -25.74 -27.51
C THR A 42 -27.95 -26.17 -26.08
N LEU A 43 -28.36 -27.38 -25.70
CA LEU A 43 -28.07 -27.93 -24.36
C LEU A 43 -26.55 -28.02 -24.09
N GLU A 44 -25.74 -28.25 -25.13
CA GLU A 44 -24.28 -28.25 -25.02
C GLU A 44 -23.72 -26.85 -24.75
N GLN A 45 -24.20 -25.83 -25.47
CA GLN A 45 -23.82 -24.43 -25.24
C GLN A 45 -24.23 -23.95 -23.84
N LYS A 46 -25.43 -24.33 -23.38
CA LYS A 46 -25.91 -24.07 -22.01
C LYS A 46 -25.02 -24.71 -20.94
N LYS A 47 -24.39 -25.85 -21.21
CA LYS A 47 -23.44 -26.46 -20.26
C LYS A 47 -22.05 -25.82 -20.35
N ARG A 48 -21.64 -25.43 -21.56
CA ARG A 48 -20.32 -24.88 -21.83
C ARG A 48 -20.13 -23.47 -21.28
N TYR A 49 -21.16 -22.63 -21.35
CA TYR A 49 -21.07 -21.23 -20.92
C TYR A 49 -20.66 -21.07 -19.44
N PRO A 50 -21.28 -21.76 -18.45
CA PRO A 50 -20.83 -21.70 -17.06
C PRO A 50 -19.41 -22.23 -16.83
N GLU A 51 -18.95 -23.21 -17.63
CA GLU A 51 -17.57 -23.71 -17.56
C GLU A 51 -16.57 -22.66 -18.03
N LEU A 52 -16.87 -21.98 -19.14
CA LEU A 52 -16.05 -20.88 -19.68
C LEU A 52 -15.97 -19.71 -18.69
N PHE A 53 -17.10 -19.31 -18.11
CA PHE A 53 -17.13 -18.28 -17.08
C PHE A 53 -16.24 -18.64 -15.88
N LYS A 54 -16.38 -19.86 -15.35
CA LYS A 54 -15.54 -20.33 -14.24
C LYS A 54 -14.06 -20.37 -14.60
N ARG A 55 -13.73 -20.77 -15.83
CA ARG A 55 -12.35 -20.80 -16.33
C ARG A 55 -11.75 -19.40 -16.37
N CYS A 56 -12.50 -18.42 -16.86
CA CYS A 56 -12.12 -17.00 -16.89
C CYS A 56 -11.96 -16.43 -15.46
N GLU A 57 -12.90 -16.69 -14.57
CA GLU A 57 -12.80 -16.24 -13.17
C GLU A 57 -11.56 -16.85 -12.47
N GLN A 58 -11.28 -18.13 -12.74
CA GLN A 58 -10.15 -18.83 -12.17
C GLN A 58 -8.82 -18.32 -12.72
N SER A 59 -8.72 -18.01 -14.01
CA SER A 59 -7.49 -17.47 -14.60
C SER A 59 -7.15 -16.09 -14.02
N LEU A 60 -8.15 -15.21 -13.85
CA LEU A 60 -7.97 -13.91 -13.19
C LEU A 60 -7.49 -14.07 -11.74
N LYS A 61 -8.10 -14.98 -10.99
CA LYS A 61 -7.67 -15.30 -9.61
C LYS A 61 -6.23 -15.81 -9.56
N ASN A 62 -5.83 -16.65 -10.52
CA ASN A 62 -4.47 -17.17 -10.58
C ASN A 62 -3.45 -16.06 -10.87
N LEU A 63 -3.78 -15.10 -11.74
CA LEU A 63 -2.93 -13.94 -12.03
C LEU A 63 -2.75 -13.06 -10.77
N ASP A 64 -3.83 -12.76 -10.06
CA ASP A 64 -3.79 -12.00 -8.81
C ASP A 64 -2.95 -12.69 -7.72
N GLN A 65 -3.05 -14.02 -7.63
CA GLN A 65 -2.25 -14.82 -6.69
C GLN A 65 -0.76 -14.76 -7.04
N GLU A 66 -0.42 -14.82 -8.33
CA GLU A 66 0.97 -14.73 -8.77
C GLU A 66 1.56 -13.33 -8.49
N LEU A 67 0.79 -12.26 -8.74
CA LEU A 67 1.20 -10.90 -8.37
C LEU A 67 1.45 -10.74 -6.87
N LYS A 68 0.53 -11.27 -6.03
CA LYS A 68 0.71 -11.26 -4.57
C LYS A 68 1.94 -12.05 -4.15
N ARG A 69 2.14 -13.24 -4.71
CA ARG A 69 3.31 -14.08 -4.45
C ARG A 69 4.61 -13.35 -4.77
N LEU A 70 4.70 -12.71 -5.94
CA LEU A 70 5.89 -11.95 -6.33
C LEU A 70 6.16 -10.80 -5.38
N LYS A 71 5.12 -10.02 -5.03
CA LYS A 71 5.22 -8.93 -4.04
C LYS A 71 5.72 -9.43 -2.69
N ASP A 72 5.13 -10.51 -2.17
CA ASP A 72 5.47 -11.04 -0.85
C ASP A 72 6.88 -11.65 -0.83
N THR A 73 7.26 -12.36 -1.89
CA THR A 73 8.61 -12.93 -2.04
C THR A 73 9.65 -11.83 -2.13
N PHE A 74 9.37 -10.78 -2.90
CA PHE A 74 10.26 -9.62 -3.01
C PHE A 74 10.42 -8.93 -1.66
N LYS A 75 9.30 -8.62 -0.98
CA LYS A 75 9.31 -7.97 0.34
C LYS A 75 10.10 -8.80 1.36
N THR A 76 9.80 -10.08 1.50
CA THR A 76 10.43 -10.95 2.50
C THR A 76 11.94 -11.09 2.26
N THR A 77 12.36 -11.24 1.01
CA THR A 77 13.78 -11.36 0.63
C THR A 77 14.56 -10.08 0.93
N HIS A 78 14.06 -8.93 0.47
CA HIS A 78 14.79 -7.67 0.64
C HIS A 78 14.69 -7.09 2.04
N LEU A 79 13.62 -7.37 2.78
CA LEU A 79 13.53 -7.03 4.20
C LEU A 79 14.60 -7.80 4.98
N ALA A 80 14.79 -9.10 4.70
CA ALA A 80 15.85 -9.90 5.32
C ALA A 80 17.26 -9.36 4.99
N GLN A 81 17.51 -8.99 3.72
CA GLN A 81 18.76 -8.36 3.30
C GLN A 81 19.00 -7.03 4.02
N LEU A 82 18.01 -6.13 4.04
CA LEU A 82 18.10 -4.85 4.73
C LEU A 82 18.38 -5.04 6.23
N LYS A 83 17.70 -6.01 6.86
CA LYS A 83 17.92 -6.35 8.26
C LYS A 83 19.36 -6.82 8.52
N SER A 84 19.92 -7.65 7.62
CA SER A 84 21.32 -8.08 7.76
C SER A 84 22.32 -6.93 7.63
N GLU A 85 22.13 -6.03 6.66
CA GLU A 85 23.00 -4.87 6.46
C GLU A 85 22.89 -3.83 7.59
N LEU A 86 21.69 -3.64 8.14
CA LEU A 86 21.51 -2.79 9.31
C LEU A 86 22.20 -3.37 10.55
N LYS A 87 22.15 -4.69 10.72
CA LYS A 87 22.80 -5.38 11.83
C LYS A 87 24.32 -5.30 11.75
N THR A 88 24.90 -5.42 10.55
CA THR A 88 26.37 -5.28 10.37
C THR A 88 26.83 -3.86 10.67
N LEU A 89 26.04 -2.85 10.30
CA LEU A 89 26.40 -1.45 10.50
C LEU A 89 26.22 -0.99 11.95
N LEU A 90 25.05 -1.27 12.54
CA LEU A 90 24.65 -0.72 13.83
C LEU A 90 25.00 -1.66 15.00
N GLY A 91 25.37 -2.92 14.71
CA GLY A 91 25.67 -3.93 15.73
C GLY A 91 24.45 -4.42 16.52
N VAL A 92 23.25 -3.90 16.22
CA VAL A 92 22.00 -4.18 16.91
C VAL A 92 21.02 -4.82 15.93
N ASP A 93 20.23 -5.79 16.41
CA ASP A 93 19.16 -6.39 15.62
C ASP A 93 17.95 -5.43 15.58
N ILE A 94 17.74 -4.80 14.43
CA ILE A 94 16.70 -3.79 14.24
C ILE A 94 15.61 -4.36 13.33
N ASP A 95 14.36 -4.09 13.67
CA ASP A 95 13.21 -4.38 12.82
C ASP A 95 12.94 -3.18 11.89
N PRO A 96 13.24 -3.26 10.58
CA PRO A 96 13.16 -2.10 9.66
C PRO A 96 11.72 -1.58 9.46
N GLU A 97 10.70 -2.40 9.75
CA GLU A 97 9.30 -1.96 9.66
C GLU A 97 8.88 -1.10 10.86
N LYS A 98 9.56 -1.27 12.01
CA LYS A 98 9.27 -0.52 13.24
C LYS A 98 10.22 0.64 13.47
N ALA A 99 11.48 0.49 13.08
CA ALA A 99 12.48 1.55 13.14
C ALA A 99 12.07 2.71 12.24
N ARG A 100 12.25 3.93 12.73
CA ARG A 100 11.84 5.14 12.02
C ARG A 100 13.02 6.04 11.72
N ILE A 101 12.99 6.60 10.52
CA ILE A 101 13.82 7.73 10.15
C ILE A 101 12.98 8.99 10.25
N TYR A 102 13.52 9.97 10.96
CA TYR A 102 12.94 11.28 11.15
C TYR A 102 13.69 12.26 10.26
N THR A 103 12.96 13.17 9.63
CA THR A 103 13.53 14.25 8.81
C THR A 103 12.95 15.57 9.26
N ARG A 104 13.83 16.50 9.64
CA ARG A 104 13.45 17.87 9.97
C ARG A 104 13.49 18.72 8.71
N TYR A 105 12.43 19.42 8.39
CA TYR A 105 12.42 20.38 7.28
C TYR A 105 11.72 21.66 7.70
N ARG A 106 12.01 22.75 6.98
CA ARG A 106 11.43 24.06 7.24
C ARG A 106 10.48 24.43 6.12
N GLU A 107 9.28 24.83 6.50
CA GLU A 107 8.30 25.43 5.59
C GLU A 107 8.38 26.94 5.76
N GLU A 108 8.56 27.68 4.66
CA GLU A 108 8.40 29.14 4.65
C GLU A 108 6.92 29.44 4.89
N VAL A 109 6.62 30.06 6.01
CA VAL A 109 5.28 30.58 6.25
C VAL A 109 5.15 31.83 5.39
N GLU A 110 4.22 31.81 4.44
CA GLU A 110 3.87 33.02 3.67
C GLU A 110 3.37 34.04 4.68
N GLU A 111 4.23 35.00 5.02
CA GLU A 111 3.97 36.00 6.04
C GLU A 111 2.86 36.90 5.49
N ASP A 112 1.67 36.89 6.12
CA ASP A 112 0.60 37.80 5.76
C ASP A 112 1.17 39.22 5.77
N PHE A 113 1.12 39.90 4.62
CA PHE A 113 1.74 41.21 4.44
C PHE A 113 1.32 42.22 5.52
N ILE A 114 0.11 42.05 6.06
CA ILE A 114 -0.46 42.81 7.17
C ILE A 114 0.33 42.55 8.48
N GLU A 115 0.65 41.30 8.79
CA GLU A 115 1.35 40.90 10.01
C GLU A 115 2.83 41.33 9.97
N TYR A 116 3.46 41.21 8.79
CA TYR A 116 4.79 41.76 8.51
C TYR A 116 4.84 43.29 8.75
N LEU A 117 3.84 44.03 8.25
CA LEU A 117 3.74 45.48 8.44
C LEU A 117 3.44 45.89 9.90
N ALA A 118 2.66 45.09 10.64
CA ALA A 118 2.40 45.33 12.07
C ALA A 118 3.68 45.19 12.90
N ARG A 119 4.50 44.18 12.60
CA ARG A 119 5.78 43.93 13.26
C ARG A 119 6.82 45.01 12.97
N LEU A 120 6.91 45.46 11.72
CA LEU A 120 7.78 46.58 11.33
C LEU A 120 7.36 47.91 11.98
N ARG A 121 6.07 48.11 12.23
CA ARG A 121 5.55 49.27 12.96
C ARG A 121 5.72 49.17 14.49
N GLY A 122 6.12 48.02 15.01
CA GLY A 122 6.30 47.80 16.45
C GLY A 122 5.00 47.56 17.23
N ASP A 123 3.89 47.34 16.53
CA ASP A 123 2.60 47.01 17.15
C ASP A 123 2.62 45.54 17.55
N LYS A 124 3.04 45.27 18.78
CA LYS A 124 2.84 43.97 19.41
C LYS A 124 1.34 43.76 19.60
N SER A 125 0.82 42.65 19.06
CA SER A 125 -0.52 42.15 19.33
C SER A 125 -0.85 42.29 20.81
N ALA A 126 -1.95 42.99 21.09
CA ALA A 126 -2.36 43.39 22.43
C ALA A 126 -2.71 42.19 23.31
N THR A 127 -1.74 41.63 24.05
CA THR A 127 -2.05 40.77 25.20
C THR A 127 -0.96 40.69 26.27
N GLN A 128 0.01 41.62 26.30
CA GLN A 128 0.95 41.70 27.43
C GLN A 128 1.15 43.14 27.87
N ALA A 129 0.90 43.37 29.17
CA ALA A 129 1.06 44.67 29.83
C ALA A 129 2.48 45.23 29.62
N PRO A 130 2.62 46.54 29.33
CA PRO A 130 3.89 47.11 28.92
C PRO A 130 4.80 47.31 30.13
N THR A 131 5.87 46.52 30.23
CA THR A 131 7.08 46.93 30.96
C THR A 131 8.07 47.50 29.96
N PHE A 132 8.30 48.81 30.06
CA PHE A 132 9.25 49.54 29.23
C PHE A 132 10.68 49.01 29.46
N ARG A 133 11.27 48.40 28.42
CA ARG A 133 12.72 48.13 28.36
C ARG A 133 13.31 48.90 27.19
N PRO A 134 14.29 49.80 27.42
CA PRO A 134 14.91 50.58 26.36
C PRO A 134 16.03 49.78 25.71
N THR A 135 15.69 48.96 24.72
CA THR A 135 16.48 48.66 23.50
C THR A 135 15.74 47.55 22.74
N PRO A 136 15.32 47.76 21.47
CA PRO A 136 14.96 46.63 20.63
C PRO A 136 16.24 45.83 20.37
N SER A 137 16.30 44.60 20.88
CA SER A 137 17.36 43.68 20.48
C SER A 137 17.25 43.49 18.96
N ARG A 138 18.17 44.08 18.21
CA ARG A 138 18.31 43.80 16.79
C ARG A 138 18.68 42.32 16.66
N THR A 139 17.70 41.47 16.44
CA THR A 139 17.99 40.09 16.03
C THR A 139 18.65 40.17 14.64
N PRO A 140 19.81 39.53 14.44
CA PRO A 140 20.40 39.48 13.11
C PRO A 140 19.39 38.86 12.14
N ARG A 141 19.19 39.46 10.96
CA ARG A 141 18.26 38.97 9.91
C ARG A 141 18.46 37.48 9.54
N ALA A 142 19.61 36.91 9.88
CA ALA A 142 19.96 35.53 9.62
C ALA A 142 19.23 34.48 10.51
N LEU A 143 18.48 34.91 11.54
CA LEU A 143 17.82 34.00 12.49
C LEU A 143 16.38 34.44 12.82
N ASP A 144 15.60 34.84 11.83
CA ASP A 144 14.17 35.12 12.03
C ASP A 144 13.37 33.80 12.06
N GLU A 145 13.34 33.16 13.22
CA GLU A 145 12.65 31.87 13.44
C GLU A 145 11.13 31.96 13.18
N SER A 146 10.54 33.15 13.21
CA SER A 146 9.11 33.32 12.96
C SER A 146 8.70 33.20 11.50
N LYS A 147 9.64 33.23 10.56
CA LYS A 147 9.36 33.08 9.12
C LYS A 147 9.24 31.63 8.68
N PHE A 148 9.68 30.70 9.52
CA PHE A 148 9.77 29.30 9.17
C PHE A 148 9.05 28.46 10.21
N LYS A 149 8.22 27.52 9.76
CA LYS A 149 7.66 26.49 10.61
C LYS A 149 8.50 25.23 10.48
N GLU A 150 9.00 24.71 11.59
CA GLU A 150 9.73 23.45 11.59
C GLU A 150 8.75 22.27 11.58
N HIS A 151 8.96 21.34 10.66
CA HIS A 151 8.18 20.13 10.51
C HIS A 151 9.06 18.90 10.67
N LEU A 152 8.48 17.87 11.27
CA LEU A 152 9.10 16.56 11.44
C LEU A 152 8.32 15.52 10.65
N LYS A 153 8.91 15.00 9.58
CA LYS A 153 8.37 13.83 8.87
C LYS A 153 9.01 12.58 9.44
N SER A 154 8.21 11.55 9.69
CA SER A 154 8.69 10.22 10.07
C SER A 154 8.20 9.16 9.11
N VAL A 155 9.07 8.21 8.77
CA VAL A 155 8.80 7.09 7.87
C VAL A 155 9.53 5.85 8.43
N SER A 156 9.04 4.64 8.17
CA SER A 156 9.76 3.43 8.56
C SER A 156 11.07 3.30 7.76
N LEU A 157 12.08 2.58 8.27
CA LEU A 157 13.30 2.32 7.51
C LEU A 157 13.01 1.50 6.24
N TRP A 158 12.05 0.57 6.30
CA TRP A 158 11.61 -0.18 5.14
C TRP A 158 11.01 0.71 4.05
N ASP A 159 10.05 1.58 4.41
CA ASP A 159 9.40 2.47 3.44
C ASP A 159 10.40 3.50 2.90
N ALA A 160 11.31 4.01 3.75
CA ALA A 160 12.38 4.90 3.32
C ALA A 160 13.34 4.20 2.34
N ALA A 161 13.67 2.92 2.56
CA ALA A 161 14.47 2.14 1.62
C ALA A 161 13.73 1.95 0.28
N CYS A 162 12.42 1.69 0.32
CA CYS A 162 11.61 1.55 -0.90
C CYS A 162 11.47 2.86 -1.68
N GLU A 163 11.42 4.02 -1.00
CA GLU A 163 11.38 5.35 -1.63
C GLU A 163 12.74 5.80 -2.17
N ASN A 164 13.81 5.00 -2.02
CA ASN A 164 15.18 5.44 -2.29
C ASN A 164 15.47 6.80 -1.62
N PHE A 165 15.17 6.92 -0.32
CA PHE A 165 15.15 8.14 0.52
C PHE A 165 16.20 9.23 0.21
N SER A 166 17.34 8.87 -0.37
CA SER A 166 18.38 9.78 -0.86
C SER A 166 18.04 10.63 -2.10
N TYR A 167 17.06 10.24 -2.93
CA TYR A 167 16.79 10.89 -4.23
C TYR A 167 16.07 12.25 -4.11
N ARG A 168 15.55 12.61 -2.94
CA ARG A 168 14.91 13.91 -2.71
C ARG A 168 15.87 15.01 -2.26
N THR A 169 17.18 14.79 -2.35
CA THR A 169 18.25 15.67 -1.83
C THR A 169 18.19 17.14 -2.30
N ASP A 170 17.50 17.44 -3.40
CA ASP A 170 17.34 18.80 -3.95
C ASP A 170 16.10 19.58 -3.44
N SER A 171 15.48 19.18 -2.33
CA SER A 171 14.32 19.92 -1.81
C SER A 171 14.72 21.32 -1.31
N LEU A 172 14.09 22.36 -1.90
CA LEU A 172 14.21 23.75 -1.46
C LEU A 172 13.85 23.95 0.03
N LEU A 173 13.00 23.07 0.58
CA LEU A 173 12.51 23.09 1.97
C LEU A 173 13.56 22.72 3.02
N LEU A 174 14.72 22.21 2.59
CA LEU A 174 15.77 21.75 3.50
C LEU A 174 16.96 22.69 3.62
N LYS A 175 17.04 23.75 2.80
CA LYS A 175 18.13 24.74 2.91
C LYS A 175 18.18 25.31 4.34
N PRO A 176 19.35 25.32 5.01
CA PRO A 176 20.71 25.08 4.50
C PRO A 176 21.23 23.63 4.62
N PHE A 177 20.44 22.67 5.08
CA PHE A 177 20.87 21.30 5.38
C PHE A 177 20.58 20.31 4.23
N SER A 178 21.39 19.26 4.12
CA SER A 178 21.06 18.10 3.27
C SER A 178 20.09 17.17 4.01
N TYR A 179 19.32 16.34 3.27
CA TYR A 179 18.49 15.28 3.89
C TYR A 179 19.29 14.42 4.88
N GLU A 180 20.56 14.12 4.57
CA GLU A 180 21.44 13.35 5.45
C GLU A 180 21.70 14.06 6.80
N GLN A 181 21.91 15.38 6.78
CA GLN A 181 22.16 16.17 7.99
C GLN A 181 20.87 16.45 8.76
N ALA A 182 19.75 16.53 8.05
CA ALA A 182 18.43 16.80 8.61
C ALA A 182 17.72 15.55 9.13
N SER A 183 18.28 14.37 8.87
CA SER A 183 17.67 13.08 9.22
C SER A 183 18.46 12.29 10.27
N PHE A 184 17.70 11.67 11.17
CA PHE A 184 18.22 10.77 12.19
C PHE A 184 17.30 9.56 12.35
N ILE A 185 17.85 8.47 12.85
CA ILE A 185 17.18 7.19 13.05
C ILE A 185 16.96 7.00 14.54
N ASP A 186 15.71 6.69 14.89
CA ASP A 186 15.36 6.20 16.22
C ASP A 186 14.74 4.79 16.13
N TYR A 187 15.17 3.94 17.04
CA TYR A 187 14.62 2.62 17.27
C TYR A 187 14.75 2.23 18.75
N ASN A 188 13.62 2.23 19.44
CA ASN A 188 13.52 1.93 20.88
C ASN A 188 14.50 2.77 21.73
N SER A 189 14.74 2.37 22.98
CA SER A 189 15.74 2.97 23.86
C SER A 189 17.18 2.74 23.40
N ASP A 190 17.38 1.73 22.55
CA ASP A 190 18.70 1.18 22.26
C ASP A 190 19.41 1.93 21.14
N LEU A 191 18.66 2.66 20.31
CA LEU A 191 19.18 3.40 19.16
C LEU A 191 18.45 4.73 19.05
N THR A 192 19.01 5.79 19.64
CA THR A 192 18.42 7.14 19.62
C THR A 192 19.38 8.14 18.98
N GLY A 193 18.87 8.92 18.03
CA GLY A 193 19.61 10.00 17.38
C GLY A 193 20.73 9.55 16.44
N HIS A 194 20.67 8.33 15.90
CA HIS A 194 21.71 7.85 14.99
C HIS A 194 21.68 8.60 13.64
N PRO A 195 22.83 8.96 13.06
CA PRO A 195 22.86 9.68 11.79
C PRO A 195 22.29 8.83 10.64
N ALA A 196 21.56 9.46 9.72
CA ALA A 196 20.95 8.77 8.58
C ALA A 196 21.94 8.41 7.45
N GLY A 197 23.10 9.06 7.37
CA GLY A 197 24.10 8.87 6.30
C GLY A 197 24.49 7.42 6.02
N PRO A 198 24.88 6.64 7.05
CA PRO A 198 25.22 5.23 6.85
C PRO A 198 24.05 4.38 6.33
N PHE A 199 22.82 4.65 6.76
CA PHE A 199 21.62 4.00 6.22
C PHE A 199 21.36 4.39 4.77
N ILE A 200 21.52 5.67 4.42
CA ILE A 200 21.39 6.16 3.05
C ILE A 200 22.38 5.44 2.11
N ALA A 201 23.61 5.19 2.58
CA ALA A 201 24.60 4.42 1.84
C ALA A 201 24.13 2.97 1.59
N ILE A 202 23.61 2.28 2.62
CA ILE A 202 23.05 0.92 2.49
C ILE A 202 21.94 0.89 1.43
N VAL A 203 20.98 1.82 1.52
CA VAL A 203 19.84 1.86 0.59
C VAL A 203 20.31 2.07 -0.85
N ARG A 204 21.32 2.91 -1.06
CA ARG A 204 21.93 3.13 -2.39
C ARG A 204 22.64 1.90 -2.93
N THR A 205 23.35 1.14 -2.08
CA THR A 205 24.00 -0.10 -2.51
C THR A 205 23.00 -1.23 -2.75
N LEU A 206 21.91 -1.29 -1.98
CA LEU A 206 20.86 -2.27 -2.19
C LEU A 206 20.06 -1.96 -3.45
N ASP A 207 19.76 -0.70 -3.75
CA ASP A 207 19.01 -0.27 -4.96
C ASP A 207 17.80 -1.19 -5.26
N LEU A 208 16.85 -1.19 -4.31
CA LEU A 208 15.67 -2.05 -4.39
C LEU A 208 14.83 -1.76 -5.65
N GLY A 209 14.95 -0.56 -6.22
CA GLY A 209 14.25 -0.18 -7.44
C GLY A 209 14.73 -0.96 -8.67
N THR A 210 16.05 -1.07 -8.87
CA THR A 210 16.58 -1.86 -10.00
C THR A 210 16.38 -3.36 -9.79
N GLN A 211 16.48 -3.85 -8.56
CA GLN A 211 16.18 -5.25 -8.25
C GLN A 211 14.71 -5.60 -8.50
N LEU A 212 13.77 -4.72 -8.11
CA LEU A 212 12.35 -4.89 -8.40
C LEU A 212 12.10 -4.93 -9.90
N LYS A 213 12.70 -3.98 -10.64
CA LYS A 213 12.59 -3.93 -12.09
C LYS A 213 13.09 -5.24 -12.73
N ALA A 214 14.28 -5.71 -12.36
CA ALA A 214 14.83 -6.95 -12.90
C ALA A 214 13.93 -8.16 -12.60
N THR A 215 13.35 -8.21 -11.39
CA THR A 215 12.41 -9.28 -10.99
C THR A 215 11.12 -9.24 -11.82
N LEU A 216 10.58 -8.04 -12.07
CA LEU A 216 9.38 -7.86 -12.89
C LEU A 216 9.66 -8.14 -14.37
N ASP A 217 10.80 -7.68 -14.90
CA ASP A 217 11.21 -7.95 -16.29
C ASP A 217 11.36 -9.45 -16.53
N ALA A 218 11.89 -10.20 -15.56
CA ALA A 218 11.96 -11.67 -15.62
C ALA A 218 10.58 -12.34 -15.53
N ALA A 219 9.67 -11.82 -14.70
CA ALA A 219 8.33 -12.38 -14.52
C ALA A 219 7.41 -12.11 -15.73
N VAL A 220 7.57 -10.96 -16.39
CA VAL A 220 6.78 -10.51 -17.55
C VAL A 220 7.43 -10.93 -18.89
N GLY A 221 8.73 -11.23 -18.89
CA GLY A 221 9.46 -11.67 -20.06
C GLY A 221 8.98 -13.01 -20.65
N PRO A 222 9.52 -13.41 -21.82
CA PRO A 222 9.12 -14.65 -22.50
C PRO A 222 9.30 -15.88 -21.61
N GLY A 223 8.21 -16.61 -21.35
CA GLY A 223 8.23 -17.77 -20.45
C GLY A 223 8.19 -17.44 -18.95
N GLY A 224 8.07 -16.16 -18.58
CA GLY A 224 7.89 -15.72 -17.20
C GLY A 224 6.51 -16.11 -16.64
N SER A 225 6.40 -16.21 -15.32
CA SER A 225 5.17 -16.68 -14.67
C SER A 225 3.98 -15.72 -14.86
N LEU A 226 4.20 -14.40 -14.81
CA LEU A 226 3.14 -13.42 -15.08
C LEU A 226 2.74 -13.42 -16.55
N HIS A 227 3.70 -13.59 -17.45
CA HIS A 227 3.43 -13.70 -18.87
C HIS A 227 2.47 -14.87 -19.18
N GLN A 228 2.81 -16.07 -18.70
CA GLN A 228 1.97 -17.27 -18.89
C GLN A 228 0.57 -17.09 -18.29
N ARG A 229 0.46 -16.52 -17.08
CA ARG A 229 -0.83 -16.26 -16.43
C ARG A 229 -1.64 -15.22 -17.20
N ALA A 230 -1.01 -14.20 -17.76
CA ALA A 230 -1.68 -13.20 -18.58
C ALA A 230 -2.19 -13.80 -19.91
N GLU A 231 -1.40 -14.64 -20.57
CA GLU A 231 -1.85 -15.37 -21.77
C GLU A 231 -3.03 -16.30 -21.46
N GLU A 232 -2.99 -17.02 -20.34
CA GLU A 232 -4.10 -17.85 -19.87
C GLU A 232 -5.38 -17.03 -19.65
N VAL A 233 -5.25 -15.84 -19.02
CA VAL A 233 -6.36 -14.90 -18.84
C VAL A 233 -6.92 -14.48 -20.19
N VAL A 234 -6.09 -13.93 -21.08
CA VAL A 234 -6.52 -13.46 -22.40
C VAL A 234 -7.22 -14.56 -23.20
N SER A 235 -6.64 -15.77 -23.23
CA SER A 235 -7.26 -16.92 -23.90
C SER A 235 -8.60 -17.30 -23.29
N SER A 236 -8.71 -17.32 -21.95
CA SER A 236 -9.96 -17.69 -21.27
C SER A 236 -11.05 -16.63 -21.36
N CYS A 237 -10.70 -15.34 -21.39
CA CYS A 237 -11.62 -14.24 -21.64
C CYS A 237 -12.13 -14.30 -23.08
N PHE A 238 -11.23 -14.48 -24.05
CA PHE A 238 -11.59 -14.56 -25.47
C PHE A 238 -12.46 -15.79 -25.79
N GLU A 239 -12.26 -16.92 -25.11
CA GLU A 239 -13.15 -18.08 -25.25
C GLU A 239 -14.53 -17.87 -24.62
N PHE A 240 -14.65 -16.94 -23.66
CA PHE A 240 -15.90 -16.66 -22.95
C PHE A 240 -16.75 -15.58 -23.63
N GLU A 241 -16.13 -14.54 -24.19
CA GLU A 241 -16.77 -13.46 -24.96
C GLU A 241 -17.32 -13.93 -26.32
#